data_AF-A0AAW1NW21-F1
#
_entry.id   AF-A0AAW1NW21-F1
#
_cell.length_a   1.000
_cell.length_b   1.000
_cell.length_c   1.000
_cell.angle_alpha   90.00
_cell.angle_beta   90.00
_cell.angle_gamma   90.00
#
_symmetry.space_group_name_H-M   'P 1'
#
loop_
_entity.id
_entity.type
_entity.pdbx_description
1 polymer ?
#
loop_
_entity_poly.entity_id
_entity_poly.type
_entity_poly.pdbx_seq_one_letter_code
_entity_poly.pdbx_strand_id
1 'polypeptide(L)'
;MTSQLNEYEQQRERTIERNRARLLALGIPGLVNAVTEDVQKNSAPKKKAAKRKRDTSQPSRQSRRLHGEDAPEQDELALFKINGDCPFCGKVLQQGHKAHLERCIDSGRPRLDALREQANVEEDPLDAEELRQIELTKEAERIKRQDEKLHELELSGLVDFSEEHAEFMVQGSKGKHYKVALQDEKQTCQCMDYRLRRHACKHIRLVLTQLGIVDAASEWHEAVVGKLKQLESSDHPD
;
A
#
# COMPACT_ATOMS: atom_id res chain seq x y z
N MET A 1 30.86 14.03 47.01
CA MET A 1 29.63 13.61 47.71
C MET A 1 28.79 12.85 46.71
N THR A 2 28.86 11.53 46.72
CA THR A 2 28.05 10.66 45.85
C THR A 2 26.64 10.60 46.43
N SER A 3 25.70 11.32 45.83
CA SER A 3 24.27 11.14 46.12
C SER A 3 23.94 9.68 45.90
N GLN A 4 23.54 8.98 46.97
CA GLN A 4 22.97 7.65 46.87
C GLN A 4 21.65 7.80 46.09
N LEU A 5 21.67 7.38 44.83
CA LEU A 5 20.48 7.34 43.98
C LEU A 5 19.43 6.45 44.62
N ASN A 6 18.18 6.89 44.55
CA ASN A 6 17.04 6.20 45.13
C ASN A 6 16.94 4.77 44.55
N GLU A 7 16.47 3.79 45.32
CA GLU A 7 16.43 2.39 44.91
C GLU A 7 15.64 2.20 43.59
N TYR A 8 14.59 3.00 43.40
CA TYR A 8 13.83 3.09 42.16
C TYR A 8 14.63 3.60 40.96
N GLU A 9 15.53 4.57 41.18
CA GLU A 9 16.38 5.10 40.10
C GLU A 9 17.41 4.06 39.66
N GLN A 10 17.97 3.31 40.62
CA GLN A 10 18.88 2.21 40.31
C GLN A 10 18.19 1.09 39.53
N GLN A 11 16.95 0.73 39.90
CA GLN A 11 16.18 -0.28 39.18
C GLN A 11 15.82 0.18 37.76
N ARG A 12 15.52 1.48 37.60
CA ARG A 12 15.26 2.10 36.29
C ARG A 12 16.52 2.10 35.41
N GLU A 13 17.68 2.46 35.97
CA GLU A 13 18.97 2.44 35.26
C GLU A 13 19.34 1.04 34.78
N ARG A 14 19.21 0.01 35.64
CA ARG A 14 19.45 -1.39 35.25
C ARG A 14 18.58 -1.85 34.09
N THR A 15 17.32 -1.41 34.07
CA THR A 15 16.39 -1.75 32.98
C THR A 15 16.80 -1.06 31.67
N ILE A 16 17.17 0.22 31.75
CA ILE A 16 17.66 0.98 30.60
C ILE A 16 18.94 0.36 30.03
N GLU A 17 19.87 -0.04 30.90
CA GLU A 17 21.14 -0.63 30.51
C GLU A 17 20.95 -2.00 29.85
N ARG A 18 20.08 -2.86 30.40
CA ARG A 18 19.71 -4.14 29.78
C ARG A 18 19.10 -3.95 28.39
N ASN A 19 18.20 -2.97 28.22
CA ASN A 19 17.61 -2.66 26.91
C ASN A 19 18.64 -2.10 25.93
N ARG A 20 19.59 -1.27 26.41
CA ARG A 20 20.67 -0.73 25.59
C ARG A 20 21.60 -1.84 25.09
N ALA A 21 21.95 -2.80 25.94
CA ALA A 21 22.76 -3.96 25.57
C ALA A 21 22.07 -4.81 24.50
N ARG A 22 20.75 -5.05 24.63
CA ARG A 22 19.95 -5.77 23.61
C ARG A 22 19.93 -5.05 22.26
N LEU A 23 19.76 -3.73 22.26
CA LEU A 23 19.80 -2.93 21.02
C LEU A 23 21.17 -2.92 20.34
N LEU A 24 22.26 -2.93 21.12
CA LEU A 24 23.62 -3.03 20.59
C LEU A 24 23.90 -4.42 20.02
N ALA A 25 23.43 -5.48 20.68
CA ALA A 25 23.58 -6.87 20.22
C ALA A 25 22.86 -7.13 18.89
N LEU A 26 21.72 -6.47 18.65
CA LEU A 26 20.97 -6.53 17.38
C LEU A 26 21.67 -5.82 16.20
N GLY A 27 22.89 -5.32 16.37
CA GLY A 27 23.66 -4.78 15.25
C GLY A 27 23.09 -3.49 14.67
N ILE A 28 22.42 -2.67 15.49
CA ILE A 28 21.86 -1.38 15.06
C ILE A 28 22.64 -0.19 15.65
N PRO A 29 23.86 0.12 15.17
CA PRO A 29 24.64 1.27 15.63
C PRO A 29 23.90 2.62 15.49
N GLY A 30 22.91 2.72 14.59
CA GLY A 30 22.25 3.98 14.24
C GLY A 30 21.08 4.40 15.15
N LEU A 31 20.42 3.48 15.86
CA LEU A 31 19.15 3.79 16.54
C LEU A 31 19.33 4.50 17.89
N VAL A 32 20.48 4.31 18.56
CA VAL A 32 20.76 4.93 19.87
C VAL A 32 20.91 6.46 19.76
N ASN A 33 21.40 6.96 18.61
CA ASN A 33 21.51 8.40 18.36
C ASN A 33 20.18 8.99 17.82
N ALA A 34 19.41 8.23 17.04
CA ALA A 34 18.14 8.71 16.49
C ALA A 34 17.05 8.87 17.57
N VAL A 35 16.96 7.96 18.54
CA VAL A 35 15.95 8.04 19.60
C VAL A 35 16.20 9.21 20.56
N THR A 36 17.47 9.54 20.84
CA THR A 36 17.81 10.68 21.70
C THR A 36 17.55 12.02 21.01
N GLU A 37 17.77 12.13 19.69
CA GLU A 37 17.44 13.34 18.92
C GLU A 37 15.93 13.56 18.71
N ASP A 38 15.15 12.50 18.46
CA ASP A 38 13.71 12.63 18.20
C ASP A 38 12.88 12.92 19.45
N VAL A 39 13.36 12.51 20.64
CA VAL A 39 12.74 12.90 21.91
C VAL A 39 12.99 14.39 22.21
N GLN A 40 14.14 14.94 21.83
CA GLN A 40 14.43 16.36 22.00
C GLN A 40 13.66 17.25 21.01
N LYS A 41 13.43 16.81 19.76
CA LYS A 41 12.74 17.61 18.73
C LYS A 41 11.21 17.68 18.89
N ASN A 42 10.60 16.73 19.61
CA ASN A 42 9.13 16.67 19.77
C ASN A 42 8.57 17.38 21.01
N SER A 43 9.40 17.99 21.86
CA SER A 43 8.95 18.74 23.05
C SER A 43 8.62 20.21 22.78
N ALA A 44 8.85 20.72 21.56
CA ALA A 44 8.49 22.09 21.20
C ALA A 44 6.98 22.19 20.88
N PRO A 45 6.18 22.98 21.64
CA PRO A 45 4.75 23.14 21.37
C PRO A 45 4.56 23.83 20.01
N LYS A 46 4.01 23.10 19.03
CA LYS A 46 3.62 23.64 17.73
C LYS A 46 2.61 24.77 17.93
N LYS A 47 3.04 26.01 17.68
CA LYS A 47 2.16 27.18 17.61
C LYS A 47 1.10 26.93 16.54
N LYS A 48 -0.16 26.76 16.97
CA LYS A 48 -1.30 26.59 16.07
C LYS A 48 -1.44 27.87 15.22
N ALA A 49 -1.22 27.75 13.91
CA ALA A 49 -1.45 28.85 12.98
C ALA A 49 -2.93 29.27 13.04
N ALA A 50 -3.16 30.56 13.29
CA ALA A 50 -4.50 31.13 13.41
C ALA A 50 -5.27 30.95 12.10
N LYS A 51 -6.33 30.14 12.15
CA LYS A 51 -7.24 29.88 11.04
C LYS A 51 -8.04 31.17 10.78
N ARG A 52 -7.70 31.91 9.72
CA ARG A 52 -8.47 33.08 9.27
C ARG A 52 -9.91 32.65 8.98
N LYS A 53 -10.87 33.26 9.68
CA LYS A 53 -12.31 33.11 9.41
C LYS A 53 -12.57 33.68 8.01
N ARG A 54 -13.09 32.84 7.11
CA ARG A 54 -13.51 33.23 5.75
C ARG A 54 -15.03 33.39 5.82
N ASP A 55 -15.52 34.60 5.53
CA ASP A 55 -16.95 34.91 5.57
C ASP A 55 -17.74 34.02 4.59
N THR A 56 -18.77 33.38 5.11
CA THR A 56 -19.58 32.33 4.48
C THR A 56 -20.72 32.85 3.61
N SER A 57 -20.69 34.11 3.15
CA SER A 57 -21.87 34.74 2.55
C SER A 57 -21.95 34.69 1.02
N GLN A 58 -21.01 34.07 0.30
CA GLN A 58 -21.15 33.92 -1.16
C GLN A 58 -20.91 32.48 -1.65
N PRO A 59 -21.89 31.85 -2.33
CA PRO A 59 -21.68 30.60 -3.03
C PRO A 59 -20.73 30.85 -4.20
N SER A 60 -19.53 30.26 -4.15
CA SER A 60 -18.69 30.21 -5.33
C SER A 60 -19.36 29.26 -6.33
N ARG A 61 -19.57 29.74 -7.56
CA ARG A 61 -19.96 28.96 -8.75
C ARG A 61 -21.47 28.89 -9.04
N GLN A 62 -21.99 29.97 -9.62
CA GLN A 62 -23.24 29.92 -10.40
C GLN A 62 -23.00 29.13 -11.70
N SER A 63 -23.81 28.09 -11.94
CA SER A 63 -23.77 27.30 -13.18
C SER A 63 -24.53 28.00 -14.30
N ARG A 64 -23.88 28.22 -15.44
CA ARG A 64 -24.46 28.81 -16.67
C ARG A 64 -25.48 27.95 -17.44
N ARG A 65 -25.95 26.81 -16.89
CA ARG A 65 -26.75 25.81 -17.65
C ARG A 65 -28.26 26.08 -17.72
N LEU A 66 -28.76 27.19 -17.18
CA LEU A 66 -30.21 27.45 -17.06
C LEU A 66 -30.76 28.57 -17.95
N HIS A 67 -29.98 29.12 -18.88
CA HIS A 67 -30.54 30.00 -19.92
C HIS A 67 -30.86 29.16 -21.15
N GLY A 68 -32.11 28.69 -21.21
CA GLY A 68 -32.66 27.94 -22.31
C GLY A 68 -33.25 28.85 -23.37
N GLU A 69 -32.47 29.12 -24.40
CA GLU A 69 -32.97 29.59 -25.70
C GLU A 69 -32.22 28.74 -26.75
N ASP A 70 -32.96 28.27 -27.76
CA ASP A 70 -32.54 27.43 -28.89
C ASP A 70 -32.62 25.90 -28.70
N ALA A 71 -33.81 25.35 -28.96
CA ALA A 71 -34.01 23.94 -29.26
C ALA A 71 -34.02 23.73 -30.78
N PRO A 72 -32.96 23.17 -31.39
CA PRO A 72 -32.98 22.81 -32.80
C PRO A 72 -33.83 21.56 -33.05
N GLU A 73 -34.42 21.52 -34.24
CA GLU A 73 -35.27 20.46 -34.80
C GLU A 73 -34.63 19.06 -34.70
N GLN A 74 -35.51 18.06 -34.72
CA GLN A 74 -35.25 16.65 -34.49
C GLN A 74 -34.10 16.09 -35.36
N ASP A 75 -32.90 16.14 -34.81
CA ASP A 75 -31.66 15.59 -35.34
C ASP A 75 -31.76 14.05 -35.39
N GLU A 76 -31.54 13.45 -36.56
CA GLU A 76 -31.53 11.99 -36.81
C GLU A 76 -30.54 11.22 -35.90
N LEU A 77 -29.68 11.95 -35.18
CA LEU A 77 -28.86 11.46 -34.07
C LEU A 77 -29.65 10.92 -32.87
N ALA A 78 -30.96 11.18 -32.77
CA ALA A 78 -31.79 10.71 -31.66
C ALA A 78 -32.04 9.19 -31.68
N LEU A 79 -31.92 8.52 -32.83
CA LEU A 79 -32.12 7.06 -32.95
C LEU A 79 -30.89 6.20 -32.57
N PHE A 80 -29.70 6.80 -32.39
CA PHE A 80 -28.46 6.05 -32.13
C PHE A 80 -28.12 5.90 -30.63
N LYS A 81 -29.11 6.06 -29.77
CA LYS A 81 -28.96 6.22 -28.32
C LYS A 81 -28.97 4.92 -27.51
N ILE A 82 -28.71 3.76 -28.12
CA ILE A 82 -29.05 2.49 -27.46
C ILE A 82 -27.92 1.87 -26.62
N ASN A 83 -26.63 2.03 -26.93
CA ASN A 83 -25.58 1.30 -26.16
C ASN A 83 -24.47 2.16 -25.55
N GLY A 84 -24.48 3.49 -25.71
CA GLY A 84 -23.46 4.34 -25.10
C GLY A 84 -22.05 4.20 -25.69
N ASP A 85 -21.86 3.37 -26.72
CA ASP A 85 -20.58 3.13 -27.39
C ASP A 85 -20.56 3.74 -28.80
N CYS A 86 -19.40 4.28 -29.21
CA CYS A 86 -19.22 4.78 -30.57
C CYS A 86 -19.11 3.61 -31.58
N PRO A 87 -19.93 3.54 -32.64
CA PRO A 87 -19.92 2.41 -33.59
C PRO A 87 -18.64 2.31 -34.43
N PHE A 88 -17.87 3.39 -34.52
CA PHE A 88 -16.63 3.42 -35.31
C PHE A 88 -15.40 2.98 -34.51
N CYS A 89 -15.38 3.23 -33.19
CA CYS A 89 -14.20 2.92 -32.37
C CYS A 89 -14.48 2.13 -31.09
N GLY A 90 -15.73 1.80 -30.79
CA GLY A 90 -16.15 1.01 -29.62
C GLY A 90 -15.95 1.69 -28.27
N LYS A 91 -15.65 3.00 -28.23
CA LYS A 91 -15.42 3.71 -26.96
C LYS A 91 -16.74 4.09 -26.29
N VAL A 92 -16.82 3.81 -24.98
CA VAL A 92 -17.92 4.25 -24.09
C VAL A 92 -17.92 5.77 -23.98
N LEU A 93 -19.02 6.40 -24.39
CA LEU A 93 -19.19 7.85 -24.52
C LEU A 93 -19.73 8.42 -23.22
N GLN A 94 -18.84 8.77 -22.29
CA GLN A 94 -19.26 9.23 -20.96
C GLN A 94 -19.68 10.71 -20.89
N GLN A 95 -19.30 11.58 -21.84
CA GLN A 95 -19.87 12.94 -22.02
C GLN A 95 -19.30 13.59 -23.29
N GLY A 96 -20.19 14.13 -24.16
CA GLY A 96 -19.80 14.87 -25.39
C GLY A 96 -19.80 14.05 -26.68
N HIS A 97 -20.86 13.28 -26.94
CA HIS A 97 -21.00 12.34 -28.06
C HIS A 97 -20.71 12.98 -29.44
N LYS A 98 -21.19 14.21 -29.68
CA LYS A 98 -21.12 14.89 -30.98
C LYS A 98 -19.68 15.16 -31.46
N ALA A 99 -18.83 15.72 -30.59
CA ALA A 99 -17.44 16.07 -30.93
C ALA A 99 -16.53 14.84 -31.12
N HIS A 100 -16.91 13.69 -30.54
CA HIS A 100 -16.21 12.43 -30.76
C HIS A 100 -16.64 11.81 -32.10
N LEU A 101 -17.94 11.79 -32.40
CA LEU A 101 -18.46 11.24 -33.66
C LEU A 101 -17.87 11.96 -34.88
N GLU A 102 -17.91 13.30 -34.88
CA GLU A 102 -17.36 14.12 -35.96
C GLU A 102 -15.87 13.79 -36.19
N ARG A 103 -15.07 13.72 -35.12
CA ARG A 103 -13.65 13.32 -35.21
C ARG A 103 -13.43 11.87 -35.59
N CYS A 104 -14.34 10.96 -35.24
CA CYS A 104 -14.17 9.54 -35.51
C CYS A 104 -14.48 9.22 -36.97
N ILE A 105 -15.47 9.90 -37.56
CA ILE A 105 -15.84 9.79 -38.98
C ILE A 105 -14.67 10.27 -39.85
N ASP A 106 -14.07 11.43 -39.53
CA ASP A 106 -12.95 11.98 -40.30
C ASP A 106 -11.66 11.17 -40.19
N SER A 107 -11.53 10.33 -39.17
CA SER A 107 -10.30 9.55 -38.93
C SER A 107 -10.08 8.39 -39.91
N GLY A 108 -11.05 8.10 -40.79
CA GLY A 108 -10.93 7.07 -41.83
C GLY A 108 -10.70 5.66 -41.29
N ARG A 109 -10.93 5.42 -39.99
CA ARG A 109 -10.71 4.11 -39.40
C ARG A 109 -11.76 3.13 -39.93
N PRO A 110 -11.34 1.95 -40.43
CA PRO A 110 -12.28 0.94 -40.88
C PRO A 110 -13.20 0.53 -39.73
N ARG A 111 -14.47 0.35 -40.07
CA ARG A 111 -15.54 0.02 -39.13
C ARG A 111 -15.17 -1.25 -38.35
N LEU A 112 -15.37 -1.23 -37.03
CA LEU A 112 -14.97 -2.33 -36.14
C LEU A 112 -15.53 -3.69 -36.59
N ASP A 113 -16.72 -3.68 -37.21
CA ASP A 113 -17.38 -4.84 -37.80
C ASP A 113 -16.53 -5.52 -38.90
N ALA A 114 -15.81 -4.75 -39.72
CA ALA A 114 -14.93 -5.28 -40.77
C ALA A 114 -13.64 -5.90 -40.21
N LEU A 115 -13.15 -5.39 -39.07
CA LEU A 115 -12.04 -6.02 -38.35
C LEU A 115 -12.47 -7.30 -37.63
N ARG A 116 -13.74 -7.38 -37.20
CA ARG A 116 -14.30 -8.58 -36.57
C ARG A 116 -14.51 -9.71 -37.57
N GLU A 117 -14.88 -9.40 -38.81
CA GLU A 117 -14.94 -10.40 -39.89
C GLU A 117 -13.54 -10.90 -40.28
N GLN A 118 -12.52 -10.05 -40.18
CA GLN A 118 -11.11 -10.46 -40.35
C GLN A 118 -10.53 -11.18 -39.12
N ALA A 119 -11.20 -11.17 -37.97
CA ALA A 119 -10.78 -11.88 -36.76
C ALA A 119 -11.32 -13.32 -36.68
N ASN A 120 -12.13 -13.78 -37.64
CA ASN A 120 -12.40 -15.20 -37.86
C ASN A 120 -11.22 -15.90 -38.58
N VAL A 121 -9.99 -15.48 -38.28
CA VAL A 121 -8.80 -16.28 -38.57
C VAL A 121 -8.84 -17.43 -37.58
N GLU A 122 -8.86 -18.65 -38.11
CA GLU A 122 -8.85 -19.92 -37.38
C GLU A 122 -8.01 -19.80 -36.11
N GLU A 123 -8.68 -19.70 -34.95
CA GLU A 123 -8.04 -19.87 -33.66
C GLU A 123 -7.58 -21.31 -33.61
N ASP A 124 -6.32 -21.53 -34.03
CA ASP A 124 -5.61 -22.78 -33.82
C ASP A 124 -5.83 -23.15 -32.35
N PRO A 125 -6.45 -24.30 -32.03
CA PRO A 125 -6.73 -24.67 -30.67
C PRO A 125 -5.39 -24.89 -29.97
N LEU A 126 -4.88 -23.83 -29.33
CA LEU A 126 -3.79 -23.93 -28.38
C LEU A 126 -4.17 -25.06 -27.44
N ASP A 127 -3.29 -26.05 -27.35
CA ASP A 127 -3.49 -27.21 -26.51
C ASP A 127 -3.79 -26.71 -25.09
N ALA A 128 -4.84 -27.24 -24.46
CA ALA A 128 -5.28 -26.80 -23.13
C ALA A 128 -4.14 -26.88 -22.10
N GLU A 129 -3.15 -27.74 -22.36
CA GLU A 129 -1.93 -27.86 -21.57
C GLU A 129 -0.99 -26.65 -21.71
N GLU A 130 -0.86 -26.08 -22.92
CA GLU A 130 -0.03 -24.89 -23.14
C GLU A 130 -0.62 -23.66 -22.43
N LEU A 131 -1.95 -23.52 -22.43
CA LEU A 131 -2.64 -22.46 -21.69
C LEU A 131 -2.38 -22.56 -20.18
N ARG A 132 -2.41 -23.77 -19.60
CA ARG A 132 -2.09 -24.00 -18.19
C ARG A 132 -0.64 -23.63 -17.86
N GLN A 133 0.30 -23.97 -18.74
CA GLN A 133 1.72 -23.61 -18.55
C GLN A 133 1.92 -22.10 -18.61
N ILE A 134 1.24 -21.41 -19.51
CA ILE A 134 1.26 -19.94 -19.61
C ILE A 134 0.69 -19.29 -18.33
N GLU A 135 -0.38 -19.85 -17.74
CA GLU A 135 -0.95 -19.32 -16.50
C GLU A 135 -0.01 -19.51 -15.30
N LEU A 136 0.58 -20.69 -15.14
CA LEU A 136 1.54 -20.98 -14.07
C LEU A 136 2.79 -20.09 -14.16
N THR A 137 3.31 -19.87 -15.37
CA THR A 137 4.48 -19.00 -15.58
C THR A 137 4.16 -17.53 -15.27
N LYS A 138 2.99 -17.03 -15.69
CA LYS A 138 2.52 -15.68 -15.35
C LYS A 138 2.33 -15.49 -13.84
N GLU A 139 1.82 -16.50 -13.14
CA GLU A 139 1.65 -16.46 -11.69
C GLU A 139 3.01 -16.44 -10.98
N ALA A 140 3.94 -17.31 -11.39
CA ALA A 140 5.30 -17.34 -10.86
C ALA A 140 6.03 -16.00 -11.07
N GLU A 141 5.92 -15.38 -12.25
CA GLU A 141 6.48 -14.05 -12.50
C GLU A 141 5.84 -12.98 -11.61
N ARG A 142 4.53 -13.06 -11.36
CA ARG A 142 3.81 -12.13 -10.51
C ARG A 142 4.24 -12.25 -9.05
N ILE A 143 4.53 -13.47 -8.57
CA ILE A 143 5.09 -13.72 -7.24
C ILE A 143 6.51 -13.14 -7.17
N LYS A 144 7.37 -13.47 -8.13
CA LYS A 144 8.75 -12.96 -8.20
C LYS A 144 8.82 -11.43 -8.16
N ARG A 145 8.00 -10.74 -8.94
CA ARG A 145 7.94 -9.25 -8.94
C ARG A 145 7.43 -8.67 -7.61
N GLN A 146 6.64 -9.42 -6.85
CA GLN A 146 6.24 -9.01 -5.50
C GLN A 146 7.39 -9.19 -4.52
N ASP A 147 8.12 -10.29 -4.60
CA ASP A 147 9.28 -10.57 -3.75
C ASP A 147 10.40 -9.56 -3.97
N GLU A 148 10.70 -9.21 -5.23
CA GLU A 148 11.68 -8.16 -5.56
C GLU A 148 11.31 -6.81 -4.91
N LYS A 149 10.03 -6.45 -4.89
CA LYS A 149 9.55 -5.22 -4.23
C LYS A 149 9.60 -5.30 -2.71
N LEU A 150 9.50 -6.51 -2.14
CA LEU A 150 9.64 -6.73 -0.71
C LEU A 150 11.12 -6.67 -0.29
N HIS A 151 12.05 -7.07 -1.16
CA HIS A 151 13.49 -7.01 -0.89
C HIS A 151 14.03 -5.57 -0.74
N GLU A 152 13.33 -4.56 -1.26
CA GLU A 152 13.66 -3.14 -0.99
C GLU A 152 13.33 -2.69 0.45
N LEU A 153 12.65 -3.53 1.22
CA LEU A 153 12.24 -3.25 2.59
C LEU A 153 13.08 -4.07 3.56
N GLU A 154 13.54 -3.41 4.61
CA GLU A 154 14.33 -4.06 5.67
C GLU A 154 13.49 -4.15 6.94
N LEU A 155 13.55 -5.30 7.61
CA LEU A 155 12.94 -5.46 8.92
C LEU A 155 13.97 -5.02 9.96
N SER A 156 13.71 -3.87 10.59
CA SER A 156 14.62 -3.25 11.55
C SER A 156 14.67 -4.00 12.89
N GLY A 157 13.63 -4.79 13.21
CA GLY A 157 13.61 -5.66 14.37
C GLY A 157 12.25 -5.76 15.07
N LEU A 158 12.22 -6.61 16.10
CA LEU A 158 11.11 -6.80 17.03
C LEU A 158 11.18 -5.73 18.13
N VAL A 159 10.12 -4.94 18.29
CA VAL A 159 10.03 -3.86 19.31
C VAL A 159 9.41 -4.37 20.59
N ASP A 160 8.30 -5.07 20.46
CA ASP A 160 7.51 -5.56 21.59
C ASP A 160 6.99 -6.96 21.26
N PHE A 161 6.96 -7.81 22.27
CA PHE A 161 6.53 -9.19 22.13
C PHE A 161 5.85 -9.64 23.40
N SER A 162 4.60 -10.05 23.24
CA SER A 162 3.75 -10.65 24.27
C SER A 162 3.00 -11.84 23.69
N GLU A 163 2.31 -12.59 24.54
CA GLU A 163 1.48 -13.72 24.10
C GLU A 163 0.32 -13.26 23.20
N GLU A 164 -0.20 -12.04 23.40
CA GLU A 164 -1.37 -11.51 22.68
C GLU A 164 -1.01 -10.67 21.46
N HIS A 165 0.19 -10.08 21.42
CA HIS A 165 0.62 -9.24 20.31
C HIS A 165 2.14 -9.22 20.10
N ALA A 166 2.55 -9.04 18.85
CA ALA A 166 3.92 -8.73 18.46
C ALA A 166 3.99 -7.43 17.65
N GLU A 167 4.98 -6.59 17.94
CA GLU A 167 5.21 -5.34 17.23
C GLU A 167 6.59 -5.31 16.57
N PHE A 168 6.61 -5.00 15.28
CA PHE A 168 7.81 -4.94 14.45
C PHE A 168 8.02 -3.53 13.94
N MET A 169 9.29 -3.17 13.74
CA MET A 169 9.67 -1.97 13.00
C MET A 169 10.19 -2.36 11.63
N VAL A 170 9.57 -1.79 10.61
CA VAL A 170 9.91 -2.03 9.21
C VAL A 170 10.39 -0.73 8.59
N GLN A 171 11.57 -0.74 7.99
CA GLN A 171 12.12 0.37 7.23
C GLN A 171 11.59 0.31 5.79
N GLY A 172 10.83 1.33 5.41
CA GLY A 172 10.33 1.48 4.06
C GLY A 172 11.42 1.94 3.08
N SER A 173 11.17 1.79 1.77
CA SER A 173 12.10 2.19 0.69
C SER A 173 12.53 3.66 0.67
N LYS A 174 11.88 4.54 1.45
CA LYS A 174 12.27 5.94 1.64
C LYS A 174 13.00 6.20 2.97
N GLY A 175 13.50 5.16 3.63
CA GLY A 175 14.15 5.23 4.94
C GLY A 175 13.20 5.58 6.12
N LYS A 176 11.88 5.54 5.91
CA LYS A 176 10.90 5.79 6.97
C LYS A 176 10.58 4.51 7.70
N HIS A 177 10.58 4.55 9.03
CA HIS A 177 10.19 3.42 9.85
C HIS A 177 8.67 3.38 10.04
N TYR A 178 8.09 2.20 9.94
CA TYR A 178 6.68 1.95 10.18
C TYR A 178 6.53 0.84 11.21
N LYS A 179 5.63 1.07 12.17
CA LYS A 179 5.23 0.06 13.14
C LYS A 179 4.21 -0.89 12.51
N VAL A 180 4.45 -2.19 12.61
CA VAL A 180 3.54 -3.27 12.23
C VAL A 180 3.20 -4.04 13.49
N ALA A 181 1.92 -4.20 13.80
CA ALA A 181 1.47 -5.01 14.94
C ALA A 181 0.71 -6.23 14.42
N LEU A 182 1.08 -7.41 14.90
CA LEU A 182 0.39 -8.67 14.68
C LEU A 182 -0.37 -9.04 15.96
N GLN A 183 -1.64 -9.41 15.80
CA GLN A 183 -2.54 -9.93 16.83
C GLN A 183 -3.35 -11.06 16.20
N ASP A 184 -3.90 -11.98 17.01
CA ASP A 184 -4.58 -13.19 16.54
C ASP A 184 -5.68 -12.93 15.51
N GLU A 185 -6.48 -11.88 15.73
CA GLU A 185 -7.59 -11.55 14.82
C GLU A 185 -7.20 -10.57 13.72
N LYS A 186 -6.18 -9.73 13.96
CA LYS A 186 -5.94 -8.52 13.15
C LYS A 186 -4.48 -8.15 13.06
N GLN A 187 -4.10 -7.74 11.86
CA GLN A 187 -2.77 -7.20 11.57
C GLN A 187 -2.91 -5.73 11.24
N THR A 188 -2.12 -4.88 11.88
CA THR A 188 -2.19 -3.43 11.69
C THR A 188 -0.84 -2.85 11.30
N CYS A 189 -0.86 -1.77 10.52
CA CYS A 189 0.35 -1.06 10.12
C CYS A 189 0.12 0.45 10.12
N GLN A 190 1.13 1.22 10.55
CA GLN A 190 1.05 2.68 10.59
C GLN A 190 1.18 3.37 9.21
N CYS A 191 1.50 2.63 8.14
CA CYS A 191 1.66 3.22 6.82
C CYS A 191 0.33 3.74 6.23
N MET A 192 0.42 4.69 5.30
CA MET A 192 -0.77 5.31 4.69
C MET A 192 -1.63 4.29 3.91
N ASP A 193 -0.99 3.33 3.25
CA ASP A 193 -1.70 2.32 2.44
C ASP A 193 -2.64 1.48 3.31
N TYR A 194 -2.17 1.02 4.47
CA TYR A 194 -3.01 0.30 5.43
C TYR A 194 -4.11 1.20 5.99
N ARG A 195 -3.79 2.44 6.37
CA ARG A 195 -4.77 3.39 6.93
C ARG A 195 -5.93 3.68 5.98
N LEU A 196 -5.67 3.75 4.68
CA LEU A 196 -6.68 4.04 3.68
C LEU A 196 -7.46 2.80 3.24
N ARG A 197 -6.76 1.68 3.01
CA ARG A 197 -7.36 0.49 2.38
C ARG A 197 -7.80 -0.58 3.38
N ARG A 198 -7.25 -0.58 4.60
CA ARG A 198 -7.49 -1.60 5.64
C ARG A 198 -7.23 -3.05 5.17
N HIS A 199 -6.32 -3.22 4.21
CA HIS A 199 -5.85 -4.51 3.73
C HIS A 199 -4.37 -4.70 4.07
N ALA A 200 -3.88 -5.94 4.03
CA ALA A 200 -2.47 -6.28 4.22
C ALA A 200 -1.58 -5.47 3.26
N CYS A 201 -0.90 -4.46 3.80
CA CYS A 201 0.01 -3.61 3.05
C CYS A 201 1.36 -4.31 2.83
N LYS A 202 2.23 -3.70 2.04
CA LYS A 202 3.58 -4.24 1.77
C LYS A 202 4.39 -4.55 3.03
N HIS A 203 4.26 -3.74 4.08
CA HIS A 203 5.01 -3.94 5.33
C HIS A 203 4.49 -5.13 6.13
N ILE A 204 3.17 -5.35 6.14
CA ILE A 204 2.57 -6.54 6.78
C ILE A 204 3.01 -7.80 6.04
N ARG A 205 2.92 -7.78 4.70
CA ARG A 205 3.37 -8.90 3.86
C ARG A 205 4.84 -9.23 4.09
N LEU A 206 5.71 -8.22 4.16
CA LEU A 206 7.13 -8.42 4.47
C LEU A 206 7.33 -9.20 5.77
N VAL A 207 6.66 -8.78 6.86
CA VAL A 207 6.78 -9.43 8.16
C VAL A 207 6.31 -10.88 8.07
N LEU A 208 5.15 -11.14 7.46
CA LEU A 208 4.63 -12.51 7.30
C LEU A 208 5.54 -13.40 6.44
N THR A 209 6.11 -12.85 5.36
CA THR A 209 7.06 -13.58 4.50
C THR A 209 8.34 -13.92 5.27
N GLN A 210 8.88 -13.00 6.07
CA GLN A 210 10.08 -13.28 6.88
C GLN A 210 9.84 -14.29 8.00
N LEU A 211 8.62 -14.32 8.55
CA LEU A 211 8.19 -15.33 9.51
C LEU A 211 7.85 -16.68 8.85
N GLY A 212 7.67 -16.73 7.51
CA GLY A 212 7.34 -17.94 6.77
C GLY A 212 5.86 -18.33 6.83
N ILE A 213 4.96 -17.38 7.16
CA ILE A 213 3.52 -17.60 7.41
C ILE A 213 2.64 -16.70 6.54
N VAL A 214 2.93 -16.63 5.24
CA VAL A 214 2.25 -15.74 4.29
C VAL A 214 0.73 -15.94 4.29
N ASP A 215 0.28 -17.19 4.40
CA ASP A 215 -1.14 -17.56 4.34
C ASP A 215 -1.75 -17.89 5.71
N ALA A 216 -0.92 -18.09 6.74
CA ALA A 216 -1.32 -18.50 8.08
C ALA A 216 -1.09 -17.40 9.12
N ALA A 217 -1.76 -16.27 8.92
CA ALA A 217 -1.67 -15.08 9.79
C ALA A 217 -1.89 -15.36 11.29
N SER A 218 -2.73 -16.34 11.62
CA SER A 218 -3.07 -16.75 12.99
C SER A 218 -1.92 -17.46 13.70
N GLU A 219 -0.97 -18.03 12.97
CA GLU A 219 0.17 -18.78 13.52
C GLU A 219 1.38 -17.87 13.81
N TRP A 220 1.15 -16.55 13.89
CA TRP A 220 2.20 -15.55 14.10
C TRP A 220 2.99 -15.79 15.38
N HIS A 221 2.33 -16.17 16.47
CA HIS A 221 2.99 -16.35 17.76
C HIS A 221 4.02 -17.48 17.70
N GLU A 222 3.63 -18.64 17.18
CA GLU A 222 4.52 -19.80 17.03
C GLU A 222 5.70 -19.50 16.10
N ALA A 223 5.45 -18.80 14.99
CA ALA A 223 6.49 -18.41 14.05
C ALA A 223 7.51 -17.45 14.67
N VAL A 224 7.06 -16.47 15.46
CA VAL A 224 7.94 -15.52 16.16
C VAL A 224 8.78 -16.24 17.21
N VAL A 225 8.17 -17.09 18.04
CA VAL A 225 8.89 -17.90 19.04
C VAL A 225 9.91 -18.81 18.36
N GLY A 226 9.56 -19.44 17.24
CA GLY A 226 10.47 -20.26 16.44
C GLY A 226 11.68 -19.46 15.94
N LYS A 227 11.45 -18.24 15.43
CA LYS A 227 12.53 -17.34 14.98
C LYS A 227 13.42 -16.86 16.12
N LEU A 228 12.85 -16.53 17.27
CA LEU A 228 13.63 -16.13 18.45
C LEU A 228 14.55 -17.27 18.92
N LYS A 229 14.05 -18.51 18.98
CA LYS A 229 14.87 -19.69 19.30
C LYS A 229 16.01 -19.92 18.31
N GLN A 230 15.76 -19.70 17.01
CA GLN A 230 16.79 -19.80 15.98
C GLN A 230 17.91 -18.78 16.20
N LEU A 231 17.56 -17.53 16.53
CA LEU A 231 18.55 -16.48 16.80
C LEU A 231 19.37 -16.76 18.07
N GLU A 232 18.72 -17.24 19.14
CA GLU A 232 19.41 -17.64 20.37
C GLU A 232 20.42 -18.77 20.11
N SER A 233 20.12 -19.69 19.19
CA SER A 233 21.04 -20.77 18.83
C SER A 233 22.22 -20.33 17.95
N SER A 234 22.07 -19.25 17.16
CA SER A 234 23.15 -18.75 16.29
C SER A 234 24.18 -17.87 17.00
N ASP A 235 23.85 -17.32 18.16
CA ASP A 235 24.72 -16.43 18.95
C ASP A 235 25.75 -17.18 19.82
N HIS A 236 25.84 -18.51 19.70
CA HIS A 236 26.90 -19.31 20.31
C HIS A 236 27.86 -19.84 19.23
N PRO A 237 28.79 -19.01 18.73
CA PRO A 237 29.91 -19.51 17.95
C PRO A 237 30.88 -20.22 18.90
N ASP A 238 31.08 -21.53 18.68
CA ASP A 238 32.19 -22.30 19.25
C ASP A 238 33.56 -21.70 18.89
#